data_AF-Q5DAW0-F1
#
_entry.id   AF-Q5DAW0-F1
#
_cell.length_a   1.000
_cell.length_b   1.000
_cell.length_c   1.000
_cell.angle_alpha   90.00
_cell.angle_beta   90.00
_cell.angle_gamma   90.00
#
_symmetry.space_group_name_H-M   'P 1'
#
loop_
_entity.id
_entity.type
_entity.pdbx_description
1 polymer ?
#
loop_
_entity_poly.entity_id
_entity_poly.type
_entity_poly.pdbx_seq_one_letter_code
_entity_poly.pdbx_strand_id
1 'polypeptide(L)'
;MLGGISPLASLLAFMNNIIEIRGDAYKLSTSYQRPFAKFANSIAVWQLALDAVSYVAVIVNIALLGISGTAQRLFPNLSTSQLIICLVFIEHAIIVMRAAISALVPHTPSSVVHQIAKLEHRRREALKILERESMREHHRQQSPPNMQESDN
;
A
#
# COMPACT_ATOMS: atom_id res chain seq x y z
N MET A 1 -1.43 -18.85 -4.99
CA MET A 1 -2.35 -19.74 -5.73
C MET A 1 -2.28 -21.21 -5.30
N LEU A 2 -1.17 -21.76 -4.78
CA LEU A 2 -1.11 -23.17 -4.35
C LEU A 2 -0.65 -23.38 -2.90
N GLY A 3 -0.66 -22.34 -2.07
CA GLY A 3 -0.16 -22.41 -0.69
C GLY A 3 -0.92 -23.38 0.22
N GLY A 4 -2.15 -23.76 -0.15
CA GLY A 4 -2.95 -24.76 0.57
C GLY A 4 -2.67 -26.21 0.19
N ILE A 5 -1.91 -26.46 -0.90
CA ILE A 5 -1.72 -27.82 -1.46
C ILE A 5 -0.37 -28.44 -1.04
N SER A 6 0.59 -27.64 -0.56
CA SER A 6 1.82 -28.19 0.02
C SER A 6 2.43 -27.23 1.06
N PRO A 7 2.42 -27.58 2.36
CA PRO A 7 3.12 -26.83 3.41
C PRO A 7 4.60 -26.59 3.08
N LEU A 8 5.20 -27.53 2.33
CA LEU A 8 6.58 -27.44 1.88
C LEU A 8 6.79 -26.33 0.85
N ALA A 9 5.84 -26.06 -0.04
CA ALA A 9 5.94 -24.95 -0.99
C ALA A 9 5.96 -23.59 -0.29
N SER A 10 5.15 -23.43 0.76
CA SER A 10 5.17 -22.21 1.60
C SER A 10 6.48 -22.07 2.37
N LEU A 11 7.04 -23.16 2.89
CA LEU A 11 8.34 -23.16 3.56
C LEU A 11 9.49 -22.84 2.59
N LEU A 12 9.47 -23.43 1.40
CA LEU A 12 10.48 -23.17 0.35
C LEU A 12 10.41 -21.73 -0.13
N ALA A 13 9.21 -21.16 -0.32
CA ALA A 13 9.05 -19.75 -0.65
C ALA A 13 9.59 -18.85 0.47
N PHE A 14 9.33 -19.19 1.73
CA PHE A 14 9.87 -18.45 2.88
C PHE A 14 11.40 -18.50 2.93
N MET A 15 11.99 -19.68 2.76
CA MET A 15 13.45 -19.83 2.70
C MET A 15 14.05 -19.10 1.50
N ASN A 16 13.39 -19.14 0.35
CA ASN A 16 13.80 -18.38 -0.83
C ASN A 16 13.82 -16.87 -0.52
N ASN A 17 12.77 -16.33 0.10
CA ASN A 17 12.71 -14.92 0.47
C ASN A 17 13.86 -14.50 1.41
N ILE A 18 14.29 -15.37 2.35
CA ILE A 18 15.44 -15.09 3.23
C ILE A 18 16.75 -14.99 2.43
N ILE A 19 16.96 -15.93 1.50
CA ILE A 19 18.14 -15.96 0.65
C ILE A 19 18.13 -14.75 -0.28
N GLU A 20 16.97 -14.40 -0.84
CA GLU A 20 16.76 -13.29 -1.76
C GLU A 20 17.06 -11.94 -1.12
N ILE A 21 16.63 -11.70 0.12
CA ILE A 21 16.99 -10.48 0.88
C ILE A 21 18.52 -10.31 0.97
N ARG A 22 19.25 -11.40 1.25
CA ARG A 22 20.72 -11.36 1.33
C ARG A 22 21.35 -11.19 -0.06
N GLY A 23 20.81 -11.86 -1.07
CA GLY A 23 21.26 -11.76 -2.45
C GLY A 23 21.09 -10.35 -3.02
N ASP A 24 19.94 -9.72 -2.80
CA ASP A 24 19.67 -8.36 -3.27
C ASP A 24 20.49 -7.32 -2.53
N ALA A 25 20.72 -7.49 -1.23
CA ALA A 25 21.65 -6.65 -0.47
C ALA A 25 23.08 -6.73 -1.04
N TYR A 26 23.58 -7.95 -1.31
CA TYR A 26 24.90 -8.15 -1.90
C TYR A 26 25.02 -7.54 -3.30
N LYS A 27 24.01 -7.75 -4.16
CA LYS A 27 23.97 -7.15 -5.50
C LYS A 27 24.06 -5.62 -5.43
N LEU A 28 23.31 -4.99 -4.53
CA LEU A 28 23.30 -3.54 -4.34
C LEU A 28 24.60 -2.99 -3.73
N SER A 29 25.30 -3.76 -2.90
CA SER A 29 26.54 -3.30 -2.24
C SER A 29 27.79 -3.54 -3.07
N THR A 30 27.80 -4.56 -3.93
CA THR A 30 29.04 -5.05 -4.56
C THR A 30 28.97 -5.10 -6.08
N SER A 31 27.79 -5.30 -6.67
CA SER A 31 27.66 -5.49 -8.13
C SER A 31 27.16 -4.26 -8.89
N TYR A 32 26.37 -3.39 -8.26
CA TYR A 32 25.80 -2.20 -8.92
C TYR A 32 26.44 -0.90 -8.45
N GLN A 33 26.56 0.07 -9.36
CA GLN A 33 26.89 1.46 -9.02
C GLN A 33 25.72 2.08 -8.26
N ARG A 34 26.03 2.96 -7.29
CA ARG A 34 25.03 3.58 -6.41
C ARG A 34 23.91 4.27 -7.23
N PRO A 35 22.65 3.81 -7.14
CA PRO A 35 21.56 4.42 -7.86
C PRO A 35 21.18 5.77 -7.26
N PHE A 36 20.66 6.68 -8.09
CA PHE A 36 20.09 7.94 -7.61
C PHE A 36 18.79 7.66 -6.84
N ALA A 37 18.70 8.22 -5.64
CA ALA A 37 17.52 8.07 -4.79
C ALA A 37 16.29 8.67 -5.49
N LYS A 38 15.23 7.88 -5.64
CA LYS A 38 13.91 8.32 -6.11
C LYS A 38 12.92 8.21 -4.95
N PHE A 39 12.18 9.28 -4.69
CA PHE A 39 11.10 9.24 -3.71
C PHE A 39 9.91 8.48 -4.29
N ALA A 40 9.56 7.36 -3.67
CA ALA A 40 8.38 6.57 -3.99
C ALA A 40 7.45 6.55 -2.77
N ASN A 41 6.20 6.97 -2.97
CA ASN A 41 5.18 7.00 -1.90
C ASN A 41 4.44 5.66 -1.76
N SER A 42 4.61 4.74 -2.72
CA SER A 42 4.04 3.38 -2.69
C SER A 42 4.75 2.46 -3.68
N ILE A 43 4.45 1.16 -3.63
CA ILE A 43 4.90 0.16 -4.62
C ILE A 43 4.19 0.29 -5.99
N ALA A 44 3.26 1.24 -6.11
CA ALA A 44 2.48 1.57 -7.29
C ALA A 44 1.75 0.36 -7.91
N VAL A 45 1.98 0.09 -9.21
CA VAL A 45 1.29 -0.93 -10.01
C VAL A 45 1.37 -2.34 -9.43
N TRP A 46 2.43 -2.64 -8.68
CA TRP A 46 2.63 -3.94 -8.05
C TRP A 46 1.57 -4.25 -7.00
N GLN A 47 1.02 -3.23 -6.32
CA GLN A 47 -0.07 -3.41 -5.38
C GLN A 47 -1.32 -3.94 -6.09
N LEU A 48 -1.69 -3.29 -7.21
CA LEU A 48 -2.81 -3.70 -8.03
C LEU A 48 -2.60 -5.10 -8.62
N ALA A 49 -1.36 -5.42 -9.04
CA ALA A 49 -1.03 -6.74 -9.57
C ALA A 49 -1.17 -7.84 -8.50
N LEU A 50 -0.67 -7.61 -7.28
CA LEU A 50 -0.81 -8.54 -6.16
C LEU A 50 -2.29 -8.71 -5.75
N ASP A 51 -3.05 -7.63 -5.77
CA ASP A 51 -4.50 -7.67 -5.53
C ASP A 51 -5.22 -8.51 -6.60
N ALA A 52 -4.90 -8.30 -7.88
CA ALA A 52 -5.46 -9.09 -8.98
C ALA A 52 -5.10 -10.59 -8.86
N VAL A 53 -3.85 -10.92 -8.57
CA VAL A 53 -3.42 -12.31 -8.35
C VAL A 53 -4.16 -12.93 -7.16
N SER A 54 -4.43 -12.17 -6.11
CA SER A 54 -5.24 -12.61 -4.96
C SER A 54 -6.68 -12.95 -5.38
N TYR A 55 -7.33 -12.14 -6.21
CA TYR A 55 -8.68 -12.43 -6.72
C TYR A 55 -8.71 -13.68 -7.57
N VAL A 56 -7.82 -13.79 -8.56
CA VAL A 56 -7.76 -14.97 -9.43
C VAL A 56 -7.47 -16.22 -8.60
N ALA A 57 -6.69 -16.11 -7.50
CA ALA A 57 -6.41 -17.25 -6.64
C ALA A 57 -7.65 -17.80 -5.94
N VAL A 58 -8.58 -16.93 -5.52
CA VAL A 58 -9.85 -17.36 -4.92
C VAL A 58 -10.68 -18.12 -5.95
N ILE A 59 -10.84 -17.55 -7.16
CA ILE A 59 -11.62 -18.15 -8.25
C ILE A 59 -11.06 -19.53 -8.61
N VAL A 60 -9.74 -19.62 -8.85
CA VAL A 60 -9.09 -20.88 -9.23
C VAL A 60 -9.19 -21.92 -8.14
N ASN A 61 -9.03 -21.55 -6.87
CA ASN A 61 -9.15 -22.50 -5.75
C ASN A 61 -10.57 -23.07 -5.62
N ILE A 62 -11.61 -22.24 -5.75
CA ILE A 62 -13.00 -22.71 -5.71
C ILE A 62 -13.33 -23.56 -6.94
N ALA A 63 -12.88 -23.16 -8.13
CA ALA A 63 -13.05 -23.95 -9.35
C ALA A 63 -12.39 -25.34 -9.24
N LEU A 64 -11.17 -25.41 -8.68
CA LEU A 64 -10.48 -26.67 -8.42
C LEU A 64 -11.22 -27.54 -7.40
N LEU A 65 -11.83 -26.96 -6.36
CA LEU A 65 -12.67 -27.71 -5.43
C LEU A 65 -13.91 -28.31 -6.10
N GLY A 66 -14.52 -27.59 -7.04
CA GLY A 66 -15.64 -28.09 -7.85
C GLY A 66 -15.23 -29.21 -8.81
N ILE A 67 -14.13 -29.05 -9.53
CA ILE A 67 -13.66 -30.01 -10.56
C ILE A 67 -13.04 -31.27 -9.92
N SER A 68 -12.33 -31.13 -8.78
CA SER A 68 -11.66 -32.27 -8.13
C SER A 68 -12.62 -33.31 -7.54
N GLY A 69 -13.92 -33.02 -7.48
CA GLY A 69 -14.93 -33.90 -6.87
C GLY A 69 -14.77 -34.10 -5.37
N THR A 70 -13.76 -33.47 -4.75
CA THR A 70 -13.47 -33.56 -3.31
C THR A 70 -14.66 -33.08 -2.49
N ALA A 71 -15.29 -31.98 -2.93
CA ALA A 71 -16.47 -31.43 -2.27
C ALA A 71 -17.67 -32.41 -2.29
N GLN A 72 -17.89 -33.12 -3.41
CA GLN A 72 -18.95 -34.12 -3.52
C GLN A 72 -18.69 -35.32 -2.60
N ARG A 73 -17.42 -35.69 -2.39
CA ARG A 73 -17.02 -36.75 -1.45
C ARG A 73 -17.20 -36.35 0.01
N LEU A 74 -16.97 -35.07 0.34
CA LEU A 74 -17.15 -34.54 1.69
C LEU A 74 -18.62 -34.38 2.08
N PHE A 75 -19.49 -34.06 1.10
CA PHE A 75 -20.92 -33.87 1.31
C PHE A 75 -21.75 -34.74 0.35
N PRO A 76 -21.76 -36.07 0.54
CA PRO A 76 -22.44 -37.00 -0.38
C PRO A 76 -23.96 -36.84 -0.39
N ASN A 77 -24.53 -36.21 0.64
CA ASN A 77 -25.98 -36.00 0.77
C ASN A 77 -26.50 -34.82 -0.06
N LEU A 78 -25.62 -34.02 -0.67
CA LEU A 78 -26.00 -32.85 -1.47
C LEU A 78 -25.98 -33.19 -2.96
N SER A 79 -27.01 -32.74 -3.69
CA SER A 79 -27.03 -32.85 -5.15
C SER A 79 -25.92 -32.00 -5.78
N THR A 80 -25.40 -32.42 -6.95
CA THR A 80 -24.36 -31.70 -7.70
C THR A 80 -24.73 -30.23 -7.92
N SER A 81 -25.99 -29.94 -8.25
CA SER A 81 -26.46 -28.56 -8.46
C SER A 81 -26.44 -27.75 -7.17
N GLN A 82 -26.83 -28.34 -6.03
CA GLN A 82 -26.79 -27.66 -4.72
C GLN A 82 -25.36 -27.37 -4.32
N LEU A 83 -24.43 -28.29 -4.58
CA LEU A 83 -23.02 -28.11 -4.27
C LEU A 83 -22.39 -26.97 -5.08
N ILE A 84 -22.69 -26.87 -6.38
CA ILE A 84 -22.20 -25.77 -7.22
C ILE A 84 -22.72 -24.42 -6.70
N ILE A 85 -24.00 -24.34 -6.33
CA ILE A 85 -24.58 -23.12 -5.73
C ILE A 85 -23.88 -22.76 -4.42
N CYS A 86 -23.63 -23.74 -3.55
CA CYS A 86 -22.89 -23.53 -2.30
C CYS A 86 -21.46 -23.02 -2.56
N LEU A 87 -20.75 -23.58 -3.55
CA LEU A 87 -19.40 -23.14 -3.90
C LEU A 87 -19.38 -21.69 -4.39
N VAL A 88 -20.32 -21.30 -5.26
CA VAL A 88 -20.46 -19.91 -5.73
C VAL A 88 -20.78 -18.97 -4.56
N PHE A 89 -21.66 -19.39 -3.63
CA PHE A 89 -21.97 -18.59 -2.45
C PHE A 89 -20.73 -18.40 -1.54
N ILE A 90 -19.97 -19.46 -1.30
CA ILE A 90 -18.73 -19.42 -0.54
C ILE A 90 -17.69 -18.52 -1.24
N GLU A 91 -17.57 -18.59 -2.56
CA GLU A 91 -16.70 -17.71 -3.34
C GLU A 91 -17.05 -16.24 -3.11
N HIS A 92 -18.33 -15.87 -3.26
CA HIS A 92 -18.80 -14.51 -3.02
C HIS A 92 -18.57 -14.08 -1.57
N ALA A 93 -18.80 -14.96 -0.60
CA ALA A 93 -18.53 -14.68 0.81
C ALA A 93 -17.04 -14.39 1.07
N ILE A 94 -16.12 -15.15 0.45
CA ILE A 94 -14.67 -14.93 0.57
C ILE A 94 -14.27 -13.59 -0.07
N ILE A 95 -14.83 -13.26 -1.24
CA ILE A 95 -14.59 -11.98 -1.92
C ILE A 95 -15.08 -10.81 -1.08
N VAL A 96 -16.29 -10.90 -0.51
CA VAL A 96 -16.86 -9.87 0.36
C VAL A 96 -16.04 -9.73 1.63
N MET A 97 -15.61 -10.83 2.25
CA MET A 97 -14.76 -10.81 3.43
C MET A 97 -13.41 -10.13 3.13
N ARG A 98 -12.79 -10.42 1.98
CA ARG A 98 -11.56 -9.74 1.55
C ARG A 98 -11.79 -8.23 1.42
N ALA A 99 -12.87 -7.83 0.75
CA ALA A 99 -13.21 -6.41 0.58
C ALA A 99 -13.49 -5.73 1.94
N ALA A 100 -14.14 -6.43 2.87
CA ALA A 100 -14.36 -5.96 4.22
C ALA A 100 -13.03 -5.77 4.98
N ILE A 101 -12.09 -6.72 4.89
CA ILE A 101 -10.75 -6.57 5.50
C ILE A 101 -10.02 -5.36 4.92
N SER A 102 -10.07 -5.17 3.60
CA SER A 102 -9.48 -3.99 2.95
C SER A 102 -10.14 -2.68 3.41
N ALA A 103 -11.42 -2.69 3.76
CA ALA A 103 -12.13 -1.52 4.29
C ALA A 103 -11.89 -1.28 5.79
N LEU A 104 -11.78 -2.35 6.58
CA LEU A 104 -11.63 -2.29 8.04
C LEU A 104 -10.20 -1.97 8.47
N VAL A 105 -9.20 -2.38 7.68
CA VAL A 105 -7.79 -2.12 7.98
C VAL A 105 -7.39 -0.80 7.32
N PRO A 106 -7.29 0.32 8.07
CA PRO A 106 -6.87 1.59 7.50
C PRO A 106 -5.44 1.46 6.95
N HIS A 107 -5.27 1.74 5.67
CA HIS A 107 -3.97 1.66 4.97
C HIS A 107 -2.91 2.62 5.53
N THR A 108 -3.31 3.60 6.34
CA THR A 108 -2.41 4.50 7.05
C THR A 108 -2.63 4.39 8.57
N PRO A 109 -1.63 3.95 9.34
CA PRO A 109 -1.76 3.90 10.80
C PRO A 109 -1.90 5.30 11.40
N SER A 110 -2.69 5.44 12.47
CA SER A 110 -3.02 6.74 13.09
C SER A 110 -1.81 7.57 13.54
N SER A 111 -0.73 6.92 13.94
CA SER A 111 0.55 7.57 14.27
C SER A 111 1.12 8.36 13.09
N VAL A 112 1.03 7.81 11.88
CA VAL A 112 1.51 8.48 10.66
C VAL A 112 0.61 9.67 10.32
N VAL A 113 -0.70 9.54 10.49
CA VAL A 113 -1.64 10.67 10.30
C VAL A 113 -1.32 11.82 11.26
N HIS A 114 -1.03 11.51 12.52
CA HIS A 114 -0.65 12.52 13.50
C HIS A 114 0.67 13.21 13.15
N GLN A 115 1.66 12.45 12.65
CA GLN A 115 2.93 13.01 12.19
C GLN A 115 2.77 13.91 10.96
N ILE A 116 1.92 13.52 10.00
CA ILE A 116 1.60 14.34 8.82
C ILE A 116 0.92 15.63 9.26
N ALA A 117 -0.06 15.56 10.17
CA ALA A 117 -0.73 16.73 10.70
C ALA A 117 0.24 17.70 11.39
N LYS A 118 1.17 17.17 12.22
CA LYS A 118 2.21 17.98 12.88
C LYS A 118 3.17 18.62 11.87
N LEU A 119 3.53 17.90 10.81
CA LEU A 119 4.38 18.42 9.74
C LEU A 119 3.67 19.52 8.94
N GLU A 120 2.41 19.32 8.59
CA GLU A 120 1.61 20.28 7.85
C GLU A 120 1.34 21.56 8.65
N HIS A 121 1.09 21.43 9.95
CA HIS A 121 0.96 22.57 10.85
C HIS A 121 2.21 23.44 10.84
N ARG A 122 3.40 22.84 11.01
CA ARG A 122 4.68 23.57 10.94
C ARG A 122 4.92 24.23 9.59
N ARG A 123 4.55 23.58 8.48
CA ARG A 123 4.64 24.18 7.13
C ARG A 123 3.77 25.43 7.01
N ARG A 124 2.54 25.40 7.55
CA ARG A 124 1.62 26.55 7.53
C ARG A 124 2.13 27.72 8.37
N GLU A 125 2.76 27.45 9.51
CA GLU A 125 3.36 28.52 10.33
C GLU A 125 4.55 29.19 9.64
N ALA A 126 5.44 28.39 9.03
CA ALA A 126 6.58 28.91 8.27
C ALA A 126 6.14 29.82 7.11
N LEU A 127 5.11 29.41 6.37
CA LEU A 127 4.53 30.22 5.28
C LEU A 127 4.00 31.58 5.76
N LYS A 128 3.31 31.61 6.91
CA LYS A 128 2.79 32.87 7.49
C LYS A 128 3.91 33.83 7.91
N ILE A 129 5.04 33.30 8.39
CA ILE A 129 6.20 34.12 8.75
C ILE A 129 6.79 34.75 7.49
N LEU A 130 7.01 33.94 6.45
CA LEU A 130 7.54 34.40 5.16
C LEU A 130 6.63 35.45 4.51
N GLU A 131 5.31 35.28 4.58
CA GLU A 131 4.33 36.26 4.07
C GLU A 131 4.35 37.58 4.86
N ARG A 132 4.52 37.51 6.19
CA ARG A 132 4.66 38.72 7.02
C ARG A 132 5.97 39.46 6.72
N GLU A 133 7.05 38.73 6.47
CA GLU A 133 8.34 39.30 6.08
C GLU A 133 8.25 39.97 4.71
N SER A 134 7.67 39.31 3.71
CA SER A 134 7.50 39.89 2.37
C SER A 134 6.62 41.13 2.37
N MET A 135 5.54 41.17 3.15
CA MET A 135 4.70 42.36 3.32
C MET A 135 5.45 43.51 3.99
N ARG A 136 6.28 43.23 4.99
CA ARG A 136 7.12 44.26 5.64
C ARG A 136 8.15 44.83 4.68
N GLU A 137 8.75 43.99 3.84
CA GLU A 137 9.68 44.43 2.80
C GLU A 137 8.99 45.29 1.73
N HIS A 138 7.80 44.88 1.27
CA HIS A 138 7.01 45.70 0.34
C HIS A 138 6.65 47.05 0.95
N HIS A 139 6.24 47.08 2.21
CA HIS A 139 5.96 48.33 2.91
C HIS A 139 7.22 49.19 3.05
N ARG A 140 8.36 48.59 3.36
CA ARG A 140 9.66 49.30 3.46
C ARG A 140 10.12 49.88 2.12
N GLN A 141 9.88 49.20 1.01
CA GLN A 141 10.19 49.68 -0.33
C GLN A 141 9.22 50.77 -0.81
N GLN A 142 7.97 50.74 -0.36
CA GLN A 142 6.96 51.76 -0.69
C GLN A 142 7.01 53.00 0.21
N SER A 143 7.66 52.93 1.38
CA SER A 143 7.91 54.09 2.23
C SER A 143 8.90 55.05 1.52
N PRO A 144 8.50 56.28 1.19
CA PRO A 144 9.42 57.25 0.59
C PRO A 144 10.56 57.56 1.57
N PRO A 145 11.80 57.81 1.06
CA PRO A 145 12.90 58.21 1.93
C PRO A 145 12.49 59.50 2.64
N ASN A 146 12.49 59.45 3.97
CA ASN A 146 12.17 60.59 4.82
C ASN A 146 13.19 61.69 4.51
N MET A 147 12.80 62.71 3.74
CA MET A 147 13.55 63.96 3.58
C MET A 147 13.42 64.74 4.89
N GLN A 148 14.11 64.25 5.92
CA GLN A 148 14.31 64.95 7.19
C GLN A 148 15.81 64.96 7.48
N GLU A 149 16.58 65.55 6.57
CA GLU A 149 17.98 65.95 6.82
C GLU A 149 18.30 67.25 6.03
N SER A 150 17.32 68.17 5.95
CA SER A 150 17.56 69.53 5.47
C SER A 150 16.64 70.51 6.17
N ASP A 151 16.83 70.70 7.47
CA ASP A 151 16.58 72.01 8.08
C ASP A 151 17.45 72.12 9.34
N ASN A 152 18.52 72.89 9.16
CA ASN A 152 19.11 73.88 10.08
C ASN A 152 19.01 73.64 11.60
#